data_AF-A0A9P9DQV4-F1
#
_entry.id   AF-A0A9P9DQV4-F1
#
_cell.length_a   1.000
_cell.length_b   1.000
_cell.length_c   1.000
_cell.angle_alpha   90.00
_cell.angle_beta   90.00
_cell.angle_gamma   90.00
#
_symmetry.space_group_name_H-M   'P 1'
#
loop_
_entity.id
_entity.type
_entity.pdbx_description
1 polymer ?
#
loop_
_entity_poly.entity_id
_entity_poly.type
_entity_poly.pdbx_seq_one_letter_code
_entity_poly.pdbx_strand_id
1 'polypeptide(L)'
;MALPFQCLQSCSPSPENTAEWIIVGASGSKLLVQSSSGSASIWPTQNQNDNDDDDNDDGERPGKRIKLATSEINTSNFTSLAVSNSQKYLVGITAEDKCIRVFQIGSDCRLEQLSQRCMARRPCAITLTFDDSTILCADKFGDVYSLPLLTSAEDGENNGPENVPVPEKQFKPSASVLTVHSGRNRKVLEEQLKQASTEKPKGKEPLKFKHELLLGHVSMLTDIAYTMVDGRSYIFTADRDEHIRISRGPPQAHIIEGFCQGHGEFVSRLCLVPSGRLVSGGGDANLFVWDWPNRRLLDIICIRDAVLNFLTSRPELAPVIPEDVNGFKIAVSGIWAVPNVDSKHESVVVTCEGVPALFILKLGGQSTSLEALALGGNSLDVTFLQSSQARCTVVVAIDNVHKAGSIKEIREETDGCLLECFSLQPDGQWKVDATMTSNLDSLSRELQSISKGTNAGPAGTEKALCDLLYGIENLRKRPGAED
;
A
#
# COMPACT_ATOMS: atom_id res chain seq x y z
N MET A 1 -19.97 -10.49 -2.97
CA MET A 1 -19.55 -10.06 -1.62
C MET A 1 -18.76 -8.76 -1.78
N ALA A 2 -18.89 -7.79 -0.87
CA ALA A 2 -18.10 -6.57 -0.95
C ALA A 2 -16.61 -6.89 -0.71
N LEU A 3 -15.72 -6.28 -1.49
CA LEU A 3 -14.28 -6.41 -1.25
C LEU A 3 -13.91 -5.67 0.05
N PRO A 4 -13.12 -6.25 0.95
CA PRO A 4 -12.61 -5.53 2.11
C PRO A 4 -11.84 -4.25 1.73
N PHE A 5 -11.60 -3.36 2.68
CA PHE A 5 -10.73 -2.21 2.42
C PHE A 5 -9.27 -2.67 2.36
N GLN A 6 -8.59 -2.42 1.23
CA GLN A 6 -7.15 -2.72 1.07
C GLN A 6 -6.28 -1.62 1.65
N CYS A 7 -6.77 -0.38 1.61
CA CYS A 7 -6.03 0.77 2.10
C CYS A 7 -6.97 1.71 2.86
N LEU A 8 -6.49 2.27 3.97
CA LEU A 8 -7.15 3.29 4.76
C LEU A 8 -6.23 4.51 4.91
N GLN A 9 -6.81 5.68 4.78
CA GLN A 9 -6.17 6.92 5.16
C GLN A 9 -7.17 7.81 5.89
N SER A 10 -6.67 8.64 6.79
CA SER A 10 -7.48 9.66 7.45
C SER A 10 -6.88 11.03 7.21
N CYS A 11 -7.73 12.05 7.25
CA CYS A 11 -7.31 13.43 7.27
C CYS A 11 -8.28 14.27 8.12
N SER A 12 -7.83 15.44 8.55
CA SER A 12 -8.57 16.43 9.27
C SER A 12 -8.74 17.63 8.35
N PRO A 13 -9.96 17.92 7.89
CA PRO A 13 -10.22 18.97 6.91
C PRO A 13 -9.97 20.38 7.46
N SER A 14 -10.00 20.55 8.79
CA SER A 14 -9.69 21.81 9.47
C SER A 14 -8.63 21.59 10.55
N PRO A 15 -7.44 22.20 10.43
CA PRO A 15 -6.41 22.12 11.48
C PRO A 15 -6.87 22.78 12.80
N GLU A 16 -7.87 23.66 12.76
CA GLU A 16 -8.44 24.32 13.94
C GLU A 16 -9.51 23.48 14.63
N ASN A 17 -10.22 22.62 13.89
CA ASN A 17 -11.26 21.74 14.43
C ASN A 17 -10.79 20.29 14.50
N THR A 18 -10.11 19.96 15.59
CA THR A 18 -9.63 18.59 15.89
C THR A 18 -10.75 17.57 16.12
N ALA A 19 -12.02 17.97 16.09
CA ALA A 19 -13.16 17.04 16.11
C ALA A 19 -13.58 16.58 14.70
N GLU A 20 -13.14 17.29 13.65
CA GLU A 20 -13.44 16.94 12.27
C GLU A 20 -12.38 15.99 11.73
N TRP A 21 -12.88 14.88 11.18
CA TRP A 21 -12.08 13.89 10.49
C TRP A 21 -12.80 13.44 9.23
N ILE A 22 -12.02 13.01 8.26
CA ILE A 22 -12.42 12.33 7.05
C ILE A 22 -11.61 11.05 7.00
N ILE A 23 -12.27 9.93 6.72
CA ILE A 23 -11.64 8.65 6.43
C ILE A 23 -11.85 8.33 4.95
N VAL A 24 -10.80 7.84 4.30
CA VAL A 24 -10.84 7.34 2.93
C VAL A 24 -10.44 5.87 2.95
N GLY A 25 -11.31 5.01 2.44
CA GLY A 25 -11.06 3.59 2.28
C GLY A 25 -11.06 3.18 0.81
N ALA A 26 -9.99 2.51 0.37
CA ALA A 26 -9.95 1.87 -0.94
C ALA A 26 -10.53 0.46 -0.89
N SER A 27 -11.51 0.17 -1.74
CA SER A 27 -12.08 -1.16 -1.96
C SER A 27 -12.03 -1.49 -3.45
N GLY A 28 -11.04 -2.28 -3.84
CA GLY A 28 -10.66 -2.54 -5.22
C GLY A 28 -10.32 -1.24 -5.95
N SER A 29 -11.09 -0.91 -6.99
CA SER A 29 -10.94 0.29 -7.80
C SER A 29 -11.73 1.51 -7.30
N LYS A 30 -12.45 1.37 -6.18
CA LYS A 30 -13.31 2.43 -5.61
C LYS A 30 -12.66 3.04 -4.39
N LEU A 31 -12.83 4.35 -4.22
CA LEU A 31 -12.49 5.07 -3.00
C LEU A 31 -13.80 5.52 -2.34
N LEU A 32 -13.99 5.12 -1.09
CA LEU A 32 -15.13 5.54 -0.28
C LEU A 32 -14.62 6.54 0.75
N VAL A 33 -15.35 7.64 0.92
CA VAL A 33 -14.99 8.71 1.83
C VAL A 33 -16.13 8.91 2.82
N GLN A 34 -15.82 9.06 4.10
CA GLN A 34 -16.79 9.46 5.12
C GLN A 34 -16.19 10.50 6.06
N SER A 35 -16.98 11.50 6.41
CA SER A 35 -16.62 12.50 7.43
C SER A 35 -17.24 12.20 8.79
N SER A 36 -16.74 12.90 9.81
CA SER A 36 -17.26 12.90 11.17
C SER A 36 -18.72 13.34 11.29
N SER A 37 -19.25 14.12 10.33
CA SER A 37 -20.67 14.52 10.27
C SER A 37 -21.59 13.43 9.71
N GLY A 38 -21.02 12.33 9.20
CA GLY A 38 -21.74 11.25 8.52
C GLY A 38 -21.99 11.50 7.04
N SER A 39 -21.46 12.59 6.45
CA SER A 39 -21.47 12.73 4.99
C SER A 39 -20.50 11.73 4.37
N ALA A 40 -20.97 11.00 3.36
CA ALA A 40 -20.20 10.01 2.65
C ALA A 40 -20.23 10.26 1.13
N SER A 41 -19.19 9.83 0.44
CA SER A 41 -19.09 9.93 -1.01
C SER A 41 -18.25 8.79 -1.58
N ILE A 42 -18.36 8.57 -2.90
CA ILE A 42 -17.63 7.50 -3.59
C ILE A 42 -17.03 8.04 -4.88
N TRP A 43 -15.80 7.62 -5.13
CA TRP A 43 -15.11 7.81 -6.39
C TRP A 43 -14.83 6.46 -7.08
N PRO A 44 -15.04 6.35 -8.41
CA PRO A 44 -15.64 7.36 -9.29
C PRO A 44 -17.15 7.52 -9.02
N THR A 45 -17.68 8.73 -9.19
CA THR A 45 -19.12 8.98 -9.08
C THR A 45 -19.83 8.26 -10.22
N GLN A 46 -20.85 7.46 -9.93
CA GLN A 46 -21.67 6.82 -10.97
C GLN A 46 -22.43 7.93 -11.71
N ASN A 47 -22.13 8.15 -12.99
CA ASN A 47 -22.93 9.03 -13.83
C ASN A 47 -24.32 8.38 -14.05
N GLN A 48 -25.38 9.01 -13.55
CA GLN A 48 -26.78 8.62 -13.78
C GLN A 48 -27.29 8.99 -15.21
N ASN A 49 -26.46 8.88 -16.25
CA ASN A 49 -26.85 9.22 -17.62
C ASN A 49 -26.63 8.06 -18.61
N ASP A 50 -27.03 6.85 -18.21
CA ASP A 50 -27.46 5.81 -19.16
C ASP A 50 -28.96 5.55 -18.91
N ASN A 51 -29.77 6.61 -18.98
CA ASN A 51 -31.19 6.43 -19.30
C ASN A 51 -31.25 6.31 -20.81
N ASP A 52 -31.50 5.09 -21.29
CA ASP A 52 -31.99 4.80 -22.63
C ASP A 52 -33.33 5.55 -22.85
N ASP A 53 -33.27 6.83 -23.18
CA ASP A 53 -34.35 7.53 -23.88
C ASP A 53 -34.19 7.23 -25.37
N ASP A 54 -34.73 6.10 -25.82
CA ASP A 54 -34.94 5.86 -27.26
C ASP A 54 -36.12 4.89 -27.45
N ASP A 55 -37.34 5.38 -27.18
CA ASP A 55 -38.56 4.88 -27.80
C ASP A 55 -39.34 6.06 -28.38
N ASN A 56 -38.87 6.54 -29.53
CA ASN A 56 -39.75 7.16 -30.52
C ASN A 56 -39.46 6.55 -31.90
N ASP A 57 -40.48 5.85 -32.37
CA ASP A 57 -40.67 5.24 -33.67
C ASP A 57 -40.52 6.29 -34.79
N ASP A 58 -39.62 6.04 -35.75
CA ASP A 58 -39.87 6.32 -37.16
C ASP A 58 -38.83 5.60 -38.03
N GLY A 59 -39.33 4.76 -38.94
CA GLY A 59 -38.54 3.79 -39.68
C GLY A 59 -37.64 4.39 -40.76
N GLU A 60 -36.38 3.95 -40.79
CA GLU A 60 -35.56 3.88 -42.00
C GLU A 60 -34.38 2.89 -41.87
N ARG A 61 -33.84 2.48 -43.02
CA ARG A 61 -33.07 1.24 -43.35
C ARG A 61 -31.80 0.96 -42.52
N PRO A 62 -31.33 -0.31 -42.41
CA PRO A 62 -30.20 -0.67 -41.56
C PRO A 62 -28.86 -0.27 -42.20
N GLY A 63 -28.33 0.89 -41.79
CA GLY A 63 -26.91 1.23 -41.94
C GLY A 63 -26.09 0.63 -40.79
N LYS A 64 -24.91 0.06 -41.09
CA LYS A 64 -23.95 -0.40 -40.08
C LYS A 64 -23.54 0.77 -39.16
N ARG A 65 -24.20 0.89 -38.00
CA ARG A 65 -23.71 1.71 -36.88
C ARG A 65 -22.42 1.07 -36.38
N ILE A 66 -21.29 1.71 -36.67
CA ILE A 66 -20.03 1.44 -35.98
C ILE A 66 -20.28 1.86 -34.52
N LYS A 67 -20.35 0.88 -33.61
CA LYS A 67 -20.25 1.13 -32.17
C LYS A 67 -18.91 1.84 -31.94
N LEU A 68 -18.93 3.16 -31.76
CA LEU A 68 -17.85 3.85 -31.06
C LEU A 68 -17.77 3.19 -29.69
N ALA A 69 -16.65 2.52 -29.41
CA ALA A 69 -16.39 1.91 -28.13
C ALA A 69 -16.54 2.99 -27.05
N THR A 70 -17.57 2.85 -26.22
CA THR A 70 -17.61 3.47 -24.89
C THR A 70 -16.27 3.13 -24.24
N SER A 71 -15.50 4.15 -23.86
CA SER A 71 -14.24 3.95 -23.16
C SER A 71 -14.55 3.21 -21.86
N GLU A 72 -14.32 1.90 -21.84
CA GLU A 72 -14.43 1.07 -20.63
C GLU A 72 -13.59 1.75 -19.55
N ILE A 73 -14.24 2.15 -18.44
CA ILE A 73 -13.52 2.64 -17.27
C ILE A 73 -12.65 1.47 -16.81
N ASN A 74 -11.36 1.55 -17.11
CA ASN A 74 -10.40 0.51 -16.75
C ASN A 74 -10.26 0.52 -15.21
N THR A 75 -10.99 -0.37 -14.54
CA THR A 75 -11.07 -0.41 -13.07
C THR A 75 -9.85 -1.12 -12.49
N SER A 76 -8.75 -0.39 -12.31
CA SER A 76 -7.56 -0.91 -11.65
C SER A 76 -7.64 -0.76 -10.13
N ASN A 77 -7.22 -1.79 -9.40
CA ASN A 77 -7.28 -1.79 -7.94
C ASN A 77 -6.22 -0.87 -7.31
N PHE A 78 -6.61 -0.15 -6.26
CA PHE A 78 -5.70 0.60 -5.42
C PHE A 78 -4.89 -0.33 -4.53
N THR A 79 -3.60 -0.03 -4.39
CA THR A 79 -2.65 -0.86 -3.61
C THR A 79 -1.89 -0.07 -2.55
N SER A 80 -1.95 1.25 -2.60
CA SER A 80 -1.37 2.15 -1.61
C SER A 80 -2.05 3.51 -1.71
N LEU A 81 -2.24 4.16 -0.57
CA LEU A 81 -2.76 5.52 -0.44
C LEU A 81 -1.82 6.32 0.47
N ALA A 82 -1.63 7.61 0.16
CA ALA A 82 -0.92 8.56 0.99
C ALA A 82 -1.65 9.91 0.99
N VAL A 83 -1.80 10.53 2.16
CA VAL A 83 -2.38 11.86 2.31
C VAL A 83 -1.27 12.90 2.43
N SER A 84 -1.46 14.05 1.78
CA SER A 84 -0.56 15.21 1.89
C SER A 84 -0.48 15.77 3.31
N ASN A 85 0.64 16.39 3.67
CA ASN A 85 0.85 16.98 4.99
C ASN A 85 -0.14 18.13 5.29
N SER A 86 -0.56 18.85 4.24
CA SER A 86 -1.61 19.87 4.25
C SER A 86 -3.02 19.31 4.37
N GLN A 87 -3.18 17.98 4.29
CA GLN A 87 -4.44 17.25 4.44
C GLN A 87 -5.49 17.53 3.35
N LYS A 88 -5.08 18.14 2.23
CA LYS A 88 -5.95 18.54 1.12
C LYS A 88 -5.92 17.61 -0.08
N TYR A 89 -4.85 16.83 -0.21
CA TYR A 89 -4.65 15.94 -1.34
C TYR A 89 -4.46 14.50 -0.90
N LEU A 90 -4.98 13.59 -1.71
CA LEU A 90 -4.79 12.15 -1.59
C LEU A 90 -4.06 11.66 -2.83
N VAL A 91 -3.05 10.82 -2.64
CA VAL A 91 -2.30 10.18 -3.72
C VAL A 91 -2.54 8.68 -3.62
N GLY A 92 -2.88 8.04 -4.73
CA GLY A 92 -3.11 6.59 -4.79
C GLY A 92 -2.29 5.91 -5.87
N ILE A 93 -1.83 4.70 -5.58
CA ILE A 93 -1.21 3.80 -6.58
C ILE A 93 -2.25 2.80 -7.07
N THR A 94 -2.45 2.78 -8.38
CA THR A 94 -3.11 1.67 -9.07
C THR A 94 -2.06 0.81 -9.76
N ALA A 95 -1.90 -0.42 -9.28
CA ALA A 95 -0.78 -1.28 -9.64
C ALA A 95 -0.89 -1.90 -11.05
N GLU A 96 -2.11 -2.23 -11.45
CA GLU A 96 -2.42 -2.97 -12.69
C GLU A 96 -2.20 -2.09 -13.94
N ASP A 97 -2.61 -0.82 -13.87
CA ASP A 97 -2.35 0.19 -14.91
C ASP A 97 -1.03 0.96 -14.70
N LYS A 98 -0.33 0.71 -13.58
CA LYS A 98 0.94 1.35 -13.19
C LYS A 98 0.82 2.85 -12.99
N CYS A 99 -0.36 3.35 -12.61
CA CYS A 99 -0.59 4.78 -12.52
C CYS A 99 -0.54 5.29 -11.07
N ILE A 100 -0.03 6.51 -10.93
CA ILE A 100 -0.14 7.34 -9.73
C ILE A 100 -1.28 8.32 -9.99
N ARG A 101 -2.27 8.32 -9.10
CA ARG A 101 -3.46 9.18 -9.18
C ARG A 101 -3.41 10.20 -8.05
N VAL A 102 -3.68 11.46 -8.36
CA VAL A 102 -3.75 12.54 -7.36
C VAL A 102 -5.17 13.07 -7.32
N PHE A 103 -5.71 13.17 -6.11
CA PHE A 103 -7.05 13.64 -5.82
C PHE A 103 -7.01 14.85 -4.91
N GLN A 104 -7.89 15.81 -5.15
CA GLN A 104 -8.23 16.84 -4.18
C GLN A 104 -9.38 16.34 -3.30
N ILE A 105 -9.23 16.55 -1.99
CA ILE A 105 -10.24 16.23 -0.98
C ILE A 105 -11.12 17.49 -0.81
N GLY A 106 -12.35 17.42 -1.30
CA GLY A 106 -13.33 18.48 -1.14
C GLY A 106 -13.87 18.57 0.29
N SER A 107 -14.30 19.77 0.69
CA SER A 107 -14.97 19.98 1.98
C SER A 107 -16.32 19.24 2.09
N ASP A 108 -16.90 18.87 0.95
CA ASP A 108 -18.12 18.06 0.81
C ASP A 108 -17.83 16.54 0.79
N CYS A 109 -16.61 16.13 1.18
CA CYS A 109 -16.13 14.75 1.14
C CYS A 109 -15.98 14.16 -0.26
N ARG A 110 -16.13 14.93 -1.34
CA ARG A 110 -15.92 14.43 -2.71
C ARG A 110 -14.45 14.42 -3.07
N LEU A 111 -14.03 13.38 -3.81
CA LEU A 111 -12.70 13.30 -4.39
C LEU A 111 -12.75 13.75 -5.85
N GLU A 112 -11.99 14.79 -6.17
CA GLU A 112 -11.77 15.23 -7.55
C GLU A 112 -10.41 14.72 -8.02
N GLN A 113 -10.38 13.87 -9.05
CA GLN A 113 -9.12 13.38 -9.61
C GLN A 113 -8.44 14.48 -10.43
N LEU A 114 -7.35 15.05 -9.90
CA LEU A 114 -6.57 16.09 -10.55
C LEU A 114 -5.63 15.55 -11.63
N SER A 115 -5.03 14.38 -11.40
CA SER A 115 -4.10 13.78 -12.36
C SER A 115 -4.06 12.26 -12.30
N GLN A 116 -3.69 11.64 -13.41
CA GLN A 116 -3.38 10.23 -13.55
C GLN A 116 -2.09 10.10 -14.38
N ARG A 117 -1.03 9.54 -13.79
CA ARG A 117 0.30 9.47 -14.41
C ARG A 117 0.79 8.03 -14.43
N CYS A 118 0.92 7.47 -15.61
CA CYS A 118 1.26 6.06 -15.77
C CYS A 118 2.77 5.87 -15.92
N MET A 119 3.34 5.13 -14.97
CA MET A 119 4.76 4.92 -14.81
C MET A 119 5.25 3.79 -15.73
N ALA A 120 6.55 3.79 -16.04
CA ALA A 120 7.15 2.79 -16.93
C ALA A 120 7.12 1.39 -16.29
N ARG A 121 7.28 1.36 -14.97
CA ARG A 121 7.20 0.17 -14.11
C ARG A 121 6.11 0.40 -13.06
N ARG A 122 5.58 -0.71 -12.54
CA ARG A 122 4.56 -0.69 -11.47
C ARG A 122 5.14 0.02 -10.24
N PRO A 123 4.51 1.11 -9.76
CA PRO A 123 4.81 1.68 -8.45
C PRO A 123 4.52 0.68 -7.34
N CYS A 124 5.38 0.65 -6.33
CA CYS A 124 5.28 -0.23 -5.17
C CYS A 124 5.00 0.53 -3.89
N ALA A 125 5.61 1.69 -3.70
CA ALA A 125 5.42 2.54 -2.53
C ALA A 125 5.52 4.02 -2.91
N ILE A 126 4.81 4.88 -2.18
CA ILE A 126 4.82 6.34 -2.36
C ILE A 126 4.93 7.05 -1.02
N THR A 127 5.57 8.22 -1.04
CA THR A 127 5.55 9.17 0.07
C THR A 127 5.61 10.60 -0.46
N LEU A 128 5.40 11.59 0.39
CA LEU A 128 5.36 13.01 0.05
C LEU A 128 6.44 13.77 0.80
N THR A 129 7.00 14.80 0.17
CA THR A 129 7.86 15.77 0.86
C THR A 129 7.03 16.64 1.80
N PHE A 130 7.62 17.12 2.91
CA PHE A 130 6.90 17.89 3.93
C PHE A 130 6.26 19.21 3.45
N ASP A 131 6.78 19.76 2.36
CA ASP A 131 6.27 20.96 1.71
C ASP A 131 5.11 20.66 0.73
N ASP A 132 4.69 19.40 0.61
CA ASP A 132 3.68 18.92 -0.34
C ASP A 132 3.97 19.29 -1.80
N SER A 133 5.23 19.55 -2.15
CA SER A 133 5.59 19.88 -3.54
C SER A 133 5.80 18.64 -4.39
N THR A 134 6.26 17.54 -3.79
CA THR A 134 6.84 16.41 -4.51
C THR A 134 6.33 15.07 -3.96
N ILE A 135 5.90 14.21 -4.88
CA ILE A 135 5.67 12.78 -4.67
C ILE A 135 6.97 12.04 -4.94
N LEU A 136 7.39 11.23 -3.99
CA LEU A 136 8.46 10.25 -4.15
C LEU A 136 7.83 8.89 -4.41
N CYS A 137 8.19 8.26 -5.53
CA CYS A 137 7.62 6.99 -5.97
C CYS A 137 8.71 5.95 -6.14
N ALA A 138 8.65 4.86 -5.37
CA ALA A 138 9.48 3.68 -5.54
C ALA A 138 8.78 2.67 -6.47
N ASP A 139 9.50 2.13 -7.45
CA ASP A 139 8.99 1.15 -8.39
C ASP A 139 9.46 -0.30 -8.11
N LYS A 140 8.80 -1.25 -8.77
CA LYS A 140 9.08 -2.69 -8.64
C LYS A 140 10.48 -3.12 -9.10
N PHE A 141 11.16 -2.31 -9.90
CA PHE A 141 12.48 -2.63 -10.48
C PHE A 141 13.64 -2.05 -9.69
N GLY A 142 13.36 -1.25 -8.66
CA GLY A 142 14.39 -0.69 -7.80
C GLY A 142 14.53 0.82 -7.91
N ASP A 143 13.85 1.48 -8.83
CA ASP A 143 14.05 2.90 -9.11
C ASP A 143 13.14 3.77 -8.22
N VAL A 144 13.66 4.93 -7.79
CA VAL A 144 12.89 5.97 -7.10
C VAL A 144 12.83 7.22 -7.96
N TYR A 145 11.61 7.70 -8.20
CA TYR A 145 11.34 8.90 -8.98
C TYR A 145 10.79 10.03 -8.09
N SER A 146 11.14 11.27 -8.41
CA SER A 146 10.42 12.46 -7.94
C SER A 146 9.40 12.89 -9.00
N LEU A 147 8.21 13.27 -8.57
CA LEU A 147 7.17 13.84 -9.42
C LEU A 147 6.52 15.01 -8.69
N PRO A 148 6.15 16.12 -9.35
CA PRO A 148 5.43 17.20 -8.69
C PRO A 148 4.06 16.70 -8.17
N LEU A 149 3.60 17.16 -7.00
CA LEU A 149 2.28 16.78 -6.49
C LEU A 149 1.17 17.28 -7.43
N LEU A 150 1.26 18.56 -7.82
CA LEU A 150 0.34 19.21 -8.74
C LEU A 150 1.02 19.45 -10.08
N THR A 151 0.34 19.12 -11.17
CA THR A 151 0.80 19.42 -12.52
C THR A 151 0.42 20.85 -12.89
N SER A 152 1.39 21.62 -13.40
CA SER A 152 1.17 22.92 -14.03
C SER A 152 0.80 22.75 -15.51
N ALA A 153 0.13 23.75 -16.10
CA ALA A 153 -0.24 23.74 -17.52
C ALA A 153 0.96 23.65 -18.47
N GLU A 154 2.15 24.06 -18.02
CA GLU A 154 3.41 23.98 -18.77
C GLU A 154 4.04 22.58 -18.74
N ASP A 155 3.61 21.69 -17.82
CA ASP A 155 4.17 20.33 -17.70
C ASP A 155 3.70 19.38 -18.83
N GLY A 156 2.79 19.82 -19.70
CA GLY A 156 2.26 19.09 -20.86
C GLY A 156 3.27 18.93 -22.01
N GLU A 157 4.40 19.63 -21.98
CA GLU A 157 5.42 19.60 -23.03
C GLU A 157 6.84 19.44 -22.45
N ASN A 158 7.09 18.42 -21.63
CA ASN A 158 8.48 18.05 -21.37
C ASN A 158 9.03 17.26 -22.56
N ASN A 159 9.76 17.98 -23.41
CA ASN A 159 10.86 17.46 -24.21
C ASN A 159 11.78 16.66 -23.28
N GLY A 160 11.66 15.33 -23.29
CA GLY A 160 12.71 14.47 -22.77
C GLY A 160 14.05 14.82 -23.44
N PRO A 161 15.19 14.38 -22.88
CA PRO A 161 16.49 14.60 -23.52
C PRO A 161 16.37 14.24 -25.00
N GLU A 162 16.80 15.16 -25.88
CA GLU A 162 16.71 15.05 -27.33
C GLU A 162 16.89 13.61 -27.77
N ASN A 163 15.96 13.14 -28.63
CA ASN A 163 16.08 11.88 -29.34
C ASN A 163 17.42 11.85 -30.10
N VAL A 164 18.49 11.40 -29.43
CA VAL A 164 19.63 10.83 -30.12
C VAL A 164 19.07 9.55 -30.74
N PRO A 165 19.06 9.39 -32.07
CA PRO A 165 18.64 8.15 -32.68
C PRO A 165 19.58 7.06 -32.18
N VAL A 166 19.11 6.27 -31.21
CA VAL A 166 19.83 5.07 -30.81
C VAL A 166 19.67 4.13 -32.00
N PRO A 167 20.75 3.72 -32.68
CA PRO A 167 20.65 2.76 -33.76
C PRO A 167 19.95 1.52 -33.22
N GLU A 168 18.93 1.03 -33.95
CA GLU A 168 18.20 -0.19 -33.62
C GLU A 168 19.20 -1.33 -33.41
N LYS A 169 19.59 -1.58 -32.16
CA LYS A 169 20.39 -2.74 -31.82
C LYS A 169 19.45 -3.93 -31.88
N GLN A 170 19.64 -4.76 -32.90
CA GLN A 170 19.08 -6.12 -32.92
C GLN A 170 19.31 -6.76 -31.55
N PHE A 171 18.25 -7.22 -30.91
CA PHE A 171 18.32 -7.90 -29.63
C PHE A 171 19.26 -9.09 -29.76
N LYS A 172 20.43 -8.99 -29.12
CA LYS A 172 21.37 -10.10 -28.98
C LYS A 172 21.33 -10.53 -27.52
N PRO A 173 20.84 -11.75 -27.21
CA PRO A 173 20.91 -12.24 -25.84
C PRO A 173 22.38 -12.24 -25.38
N SER A 174 22.60 -11.86 -24.12
CA SER A 174 23.95 -11.77 -23.53
C SER A 174 24.65 -13.13 -23.43
N ALA A 175 23.89 -14.23 -23.53
CA ALA A 175 24.39 -15.59 -23.47
C ALA A 175 24.19 -16.28 -24.82
N SER A 176 25.23 -17.00 -25.26
CA SER A 176 25.16 -17.83 -26.47
C SER A 176 24.76 -19.27 -26.11
N VAL A 177 24.26 -20.03 -27.08
CA VAL A 177 23.97 -21.47 -26.91
C VAL A 177 25.21 -22.25 -26.45
N LEU A 178 26.42 -21.73 -26.72
CA LEU A 178 27.70 -22.32 -26.31
C LEU A 178 28.05 -22.07 -24.84
N THR A 179 27.43 -21.08 -24.19
CA THR A 179 27.76 -20.64 -22.81
C THR A 179 26.76 -21.17 -21.78
N VAL A 180 25.65 -21.75 -22.23
CA VAL A 180 24.54 -22.15 -21.36
C VAL A 180 24.55 -23.66 -21.17
N HIS A 181 25.01 -24.12 -20.00
CA HIS A 181 25.16 -25.55 -19.71
C HIS A 181 23.98 -26.16 -18.93
N SER A 182 23.10 -25.35 -18.34
CA SER A 182 21.92 -25.85 -17.60
C SER A 182 20.66 -25.90 -18.49
N GLY A 183 19.86 -26.95 -18.31
CA GLY A 183 18.62 -27.14 -19.09
C GLY A 183 17.61 -25.99 -18.92
N ARG A 184 17.56 -25.38 -17.73
CA ARG A 184 16.68 -24.25 -17.40
C ARG A 184 17.08 -22.97 -18.15
N ASN A 185 18.36 -22.63 -18.15
CA ASN A 185 18.87 -21.43 -18.81
C ASN A 185 18.73 -21.52 -20.34
N ARG A 186 18.85 -22.74 -20.91
CA ARG A 186 18.63 -22.97 -22.34
C ARG A 186 17.18 -22.72 -22.74
N LYS A 187 16.21 -23.12 -21.91
CA LYS A 187 14.79 -22.85 -22.12
C LYS A 187 14.47 -21.34 -22.04
N VAL A 188 15.09 -20.63 -21.09
CA VAL A 188 14.98 -19.16 -20.98
C VAL A 188 15.54 -18.46 -22.23
N LEU A 189 16.67 -18.93 -22.76
CA LEU A 189 17.28 -18.39 -23.97
C LEU A 189 16.39 -18.63 -25.22
N GLU A 190 15.81 -19.83 -25.35
CA GLU A 190 14.84 -20.15 -26.42
C GLU A 190 13.59 -19.26 -26.34
N GLU A 191 13.06 -19.03 -25.14
CA GLU A 191 11.92 -18.15 -24.91
C GLU A 191 12.24 -16.67 -25.21
N GLN A 192 13.43 -16.20 -24.84
CA GLN A 192 13.92 -14.85 -25.16
C GLN A 192 14.05 -14.63 -26.68
N LEU A 193 14.60 -15.60 -27.41
CA LEU A 193 14.73 -15.55 -28.87
C LEU A 193 13.36 -15.56 -29.55
N LYS A 194 12.41 -16.35 -29.03
CA LYS A 194 11.03 -16.43 -29.54
C LYS A 194 10.24 -15.14 -29.26
N GLN A 195 10.45 -14.49 -28.13
CA GLN A 195 9.87 -13.18 -27.84
C GLN A 195 10.46 -12.09 -28.74
N ALA A 196 11.78 -12.09 -28.94
CA ALA A 196 12.46 -11.16 -29.84
C ALA A 196 12.06 -11.29 -31.31
N SER A 197 11.65 -12.49 -31.76
CA SER A 197 11.16 -12.69 -33.13
C SER A 197 9.69 -12.29 -33.34
N THR A 198 8.92 -12.15 -32.26
CA THR A 198 7.45 -11.96 -32.32
C THR A 198 7.03 -10.53 -31.98
N GLU A 199 7.79 -9.84 -31.12
CA GLU A 199 7.51 -8.47 -30.71
C GLU A 199 8.48 -7.50 -31.39
N LYS A 200 7.96 -6.50 -32.12
CA LYS A 200 8.75 -5.28 -32.42
C LYS A 200 9.28 -4.76 -31.08
N PRO A 201 10.56 -4.35 -30.98
CA PRO A 201 11.07 -3.81 -29.73
C PRO A 201 10.18 -2.63 -29.35
N LYS A 202 9.36 -2.81 -28.31
CA LYS A 202 8.69 -1.68 -27.66
C LYS A 202 9.82 -0.85 -27.09
N GLY A 203 10.26 0.16 -27.85
CA GLY A 203 11.08 1.23 -27.31
C GLY A 203 10.41 1.69 -26.02
N LYS A 204 11.20 1.95 -24.98
CA LYS A 204 10.68 2.52 -23.74
C LYS A 204 10.00 3.83 -24.12
N GLU A 205 8.67 3.85 -24.22
CA GLU A 205 7.96 5.11 -24.42
C GLU A 205 8.36 6.01 -23.24
N PRO A 206 8.93 7.20 -23.51
CA PRO A 206 9.31 8.10 -22.45
C PRO A 206 8.07 8.52 -21.66
N LEU A 207 8.22 8.71 -20.35
CA LEU A 207 7.14 9.18 -19.51
C LEU A 207 6.69 10.58 -19.99
N LYS A 208 5.39 10.75 -20.16
CA LYS A 208 4.77 11.95 -20.77
C LYS A 208 4.46 13.05 -19.75
N PHE A 209 5.20 13.10 -18.65
CA PHE A 209 4.99 14.05 -17.57
C PHE A 209 6.33 14.35 -16.88
N LYS A 210 6.39 15.47 -16.16
CA LYS A 210 7.57 15.87 -15.39
C LYS A 210 7.90 14.85 -14.29
N HIS A 211 9.12 14.34 -14.33
CA HIS A 211 9.66 13.40 -13.35
C HIS A 211 11.20 13.49 -13.35
N GLU A 212 11.82 13.05 -12.26
CA GLU A 212 13.27 12.90 -12.15
C GLU A 212 13.59 11.53 -11.55
N LEU A 213 14.56 10.80 -12.10
CA LEU A 213 15.09 9.60 -11.48
C LEU A 213 16.10 10.01 -10.39
N LEU A 214 15.82 9.64 -9.15
CA LEU A 214 16.60 10.06 -7.98
C LEU A 214 17.70 9.05 -7.61
N LEU A 215 17.33 7.78 -7.49
CA LEU A 215 18.21 6.68 -7.08
C LEU A 215 17.66 5.33 -7.54
N GLY A 216 18.47 4.27 -7.45
CA GLY A 216 18.09 2.92 -7.87
C GLY A 216 18.70 1.79 -7.04
N HIS A 217 17.93 0.74 -6.83
CA HIS A 217 18.33 -0.57 -6.29
C HIS A 217 18.39 -1.59 -7.43
N VAL A 218 19.12 -2.69 -7.21
CA VAL A 218 19.09 -3.85 -8.13
C VAL A 218 17.93 -4.78 -7.76
N SER A 219 17.49 -4.73 -6.50
CA SER A 219 16.35 -5.49 -5.98
C SER A 219 15.04 -4.72 -6.10
N MET A 220 13.93 -5.43 -5.88
CA MET A 220 12.59 -4.85 -5.82
C MET A 220 12.45 -4.01 -4.55
N LEU A 221 12.13 -2.72 -4.71
CA LEU A 221 11.76 -1.88 -3.58
C LEU A 221 10.40 -2.29 -3.01
N THR A 222 10.32 -2.32 -1.70
CA THR A 222 9.15 -2.76 -0.93
C THR A 222 8.51 -1.63 -0.15
N ASP A 223 9.31 -0.63 0.27
CA ASP A 223 8.83 0.54 0.99
C ASP A 223 9.75 1.75 0.81
N ILE A 224 9.18 2.95 1.03
CA ILE A 224 9.88 4.23 0.99
C ILE A 224 9.41 5.14 2.13
N ALA A 225 10.35 5.77 2.83
CA ALA A 225 10.05 6.80 3.83
C ALA A 225 10.90 8.04 3.60
N TYR A 226 10.40 9.19 4.06
CA TYR A 226 11.05 10.49 3.91
C TYR A 226 11.12 11.21 5.25
N THR A 227 12.24 11.87 5.52
CA THR A 227 12.37 12.75 6.69
C THR A 227 13.29 13.93 6.43
N MET A 228 13.32 14.86 7.38
CA MET A 228 14.18 16.02 7.38
C MET A 228 14.75 16.19 8.79
N VAL A 229 16.07 16.25 8.88
CA VAL A 229 16.80 16.48 10.14
C VAL A 229 17.78 17.61 9.91
N ASP A 230 17.77 18.60 10.80
CA ASP A 230 18.65 19.77 10.75
C ASP A 230 18.67 20.47 9.38
N GLY A 231 17.50 20.58 8.74
CA GLY A 231 17.33 21.20 7.42
C GLY A 231 17.82 20.37 6.23
N ARG A 232 18.25 19.12 6.45
CA ARG A 232 18.61 18.18 5.39
C ARG A 232 17.56 17.08 5.25
N SER A 233 17.12 16.84 4.02
CA SER A 233 16.20 15.77 3.67
C SER A 233 16.91 14.42 3.51
N TYR A 234 16.20 13.34 3.79
CA TYR A 234 16.67 11.96 3.64
C TYR A 234 15.55 11.07 3.09
N ILE A 235 15.93 10.11 2.25
CA ILE A 235 15.07 9.05 1.72
C ILE A 235 15.56 7.71 2.27
N PHE A 236 14.63 6.95 2.84
CA PHE A 236 14.83 5.57 3.23
C PHE A 236 14.15 4.67 2.21
N THR A 237 14.84 3.62 1.79
CA THR A 237 14.33 2.63 0.85
C THR A 237 14.59 1.24 1.39
N ALA A 238 13.54 0.43 1.45
CA ALA A 238 13.60 -0.97 1.82
C ALA A 238 13.45 -1.84 0.57
N ASP A 239 14.11 -3.00 0.54
CA ASP A 239 13.99 -3.93 -0.56
C ASP A 239 13.81 -5.40 -0.14
N ARG A 240 13.55 -6.22 -1.16
CA ARG A 240 13.34 -7.66 -1.03
C ARG A 240 14.61 -8.42 -0.59
N ASP A 241 15.79 -7.86 -0.82
CA ASP A 241 17.08 -8.47 -0.50
C ASP A 241 17.67 -7.90 0.79
N GLU A 242 16.81 -7.65 1.79
CA GLU A 242 17.17 -7.30 3.17
C GLU A 242 17.74 -5.89 3.39
N HIS A 243 17.90 -5.07 2.34
CA HIS A 243 18.54 -3.77 2.50
C HIS A 243 17.56 -2.69 2.96
N ILE A 244 18.03 -1.90 3.92
CA ILE A 244 17.48 -0.58 4.22
C ILE A 244 18.56 0.45 3.89
N ARG A 245 18.40 1.18 2.79
CA ARG A 245 19.32 2.22 2.34
C ARG A 245 18.86 3.59 2.80
N ILE A 246 19.81 4.37 3.31
CA ILE A 246 19.63 5.78 3.69
C ILE A 246 20.37 6.62 2.64
N SER A 247 19.63 7.42 1.89
CA SER A 247 20.20 8.40 0.95
C SER A 247 19.77 9.80 1.36
N ARG A 248 20.48 10.83 0.91
CA ARG A 248 19.95 12.21 1.03
C ARG A 248 18.67 12.34 0.20
N GLY A 249 17.87 13.35 0.50
CA GLY A 249 16.73 13.71 -0.33
C GLY A 249 17.16 14.58 -1.52
N PRO A 250 16.20 14.95 -2.38
CA PRO A 250 16.44 15.85 -3.51
C PRO A 250 17.04 17.18 -3.03
N PRO A 251 18.02 17.75 -3.75
CA PRO A 251 18.54 17.32 -5.06
C PRO A 251 19.73 16.33 -4.98
N GLN A 252 20.11 15.88 -3.78
CA GLN A 252 21.33 15.08 -3.55
C GLN A 252 21.06 13.58 -3.40
N ALA A 253 19.97 13.07 -3.98
CA ALA A 253 19.52 11.69 -3.76
C ALA A 253 20.51 10.59 -4.21
N HIS A 254 21.47 10.95 -5.07
CA HIS A 254 22.58 10.09 -5.46
C HIS A 254 23.62 9.85 -4.34
N ILE A 255 23.59 10.62 -3.25
CA ILE A 255 24.51 10.48 -2.11
C ILE A 255 23.90 9.50 -1.10
N ILE A 256 24.51 8.32 -1.01
CA ILE A 256 24.20 7.32 0.01
C ILE A 256 24.88 7.72 1.32
N GLU A 257 24.08 7.92 2.36
CA GLU A 257 24.54 8.25 3.72
C GLU A 257 24.86 6.99 4.53
N GLY A 258 24.21 5.87 4.21
CA GLY A 258 24.53 4.58 4.82
C GLY A 258 23.43 3.54 4.65
N PHE A 259 23.53 2.48 5.44
CA PHE A 259 22.59 1.38 5.47
C PHE A 259 22.28 0.98 6.91
N CYS A 260 21.05 0.55 7.18
CA CYS A 260 20.71 -0.18 8.40
C CYS A 260 20.83 -1.68 8.10
N GLN A 261 21.89 -2.32 8.60
CA GLN A 261 22.20 -3.73 8.33
C GLN A 261 21.79 -4.60 9.52
N GLY A 262 21.07 -5.70 9.27
CA GLY A 262 20.71 -6.68 10.30
C GLY A 262 19.52 -7.57 9.97
N HIS A 263 18.66 -7.19 9.02
CA HIS A 263 17.64 -8.08 8.48
C HIS A 263 18.28 -9.27 7.77
N GLY A 264 17.70 -10.46 7.94
CA GLY A 264 18.09 -11.69 7.24
C GLY A 264 17.02 -12.20 6.27
N GLU A 265 15.87 -11.54 6.20
CA GLU A 265 14.82 -11.76 5.22
C GLU A 265 14.36 -10.41 4.62
N PHE A 266 13.47 -10.45 3.62
CA PHE A 266 12.95 -9.24 2.98
C PHE A 266 12.41 -8.22 4.00
N VAL A 267 12.64 -6.93 3.75
CA VAL A 267 12.04 -5.85 4.53
C VAL A 267 10.76 -5.42 3.84
N SER A 268 9.63 -5.30 4.54
CA SER A 268 8.34 -4.92 3.94
C SER A 268 7.86 -3.54 4.36
N ARG A 269 8.25 -3.08 5.56
CA ARG A 269 7.73 -1.84 6.17
C ARG A 269 8.80 -1.06 6.91
N LEU A 270 8.77 0.25 6.73
CA LEU A 270 9.57 1.26 7.40
C LEU A 270 8.64 2.25 8.11
N CYS A 271 8.92 2.57 9.37
CA CYS A 271 8.16 3.54 10.12
C CYS A 271 9.08 4.46 10.91
N LEU A 272 9.03 5.75 10.61
CA LEU A 272 9.69 6.77 11.41
C LEU A 272 8.80 7.13 12.59
N VAL A 273 9.36 7.08 13.79
CA VAL A 273 8.66 7.50 15.02
C VAL A 273 9.05 8.93 15.40
N PRO A 274 8.24 9.65 16.20
CA PRO A 274 8.46 11.07 16.51
C PRO A 274 9.86 11.43 17.05
N SER A 275 10.52 10.51 17.77
CA SER A 275 11.88 10.65 18.31
C SER A 275 12.96 10.66 17.23
N GLY A 276 12.59 10.42 15.98
CA GLY A 276 13.52 10.29 14.86
C GLY A 276 14.15 8.91 14.75
N ARG A 277 13.73 7.92 15.54
CA ARG A 277 14.12 6.52 15.34
C ARG A 277 13.37 5.92 14.15
N LEU A 278 13.97 4.91 13.53
CA LEU A 278 13.35 4.13 12.46
C LEU A 278 13.00 2.74 13.01
N VAL A 279 11.78 2.28 12.79
CA VAL A 279 11.35 0.89 13.05
C VAL A 279 11.17 0.20 11.71
N SER A 280 11.66 -1.03 11.59
CA SER A 280 11.47 -1.85 10.39
C SER A 280 11.00 -3.26 10.73
N GLY A 281 10.27 -3.84 9.78
CA GLY A 281 9.76 -5.20 9.85
C GLY A 281 9.60 -5.80 8.45
N GLY A 282 9.49 -7.12 8.40
CA GLY A 282 9.57 -7.86 7.15
C GLY A 282 9.27 -9.34 7.32
N GLY A 283 10.03 -10.17 6.61
CA GLY A 283 9.96 -11.63 6.71
C GLY A 283 10.72 -12.22 7.89
N ASP A 284 11.48 -11.41 8.64
CA ASP A 284 12.18 -11.82 9.86
C ASP A 284 11.21 -12.16 10.99
N ALA A 285 11.69 -12.93 11.97
CA ALA A 285 10.97 -13.18 13.21
C ALA A 285 10.89 -11.94 14.14
N ASN A 286 11.68 -10.90 13.85
CA ASN A 286 11.88 -9.74 14.69
C ASN A 286 11.53 -8.43 14.00
N LEU A 287 11.17 -7.43 14.80
CA LEU A 287 11.20 -6.01 14.44
C LEU A 287 12.55 -5.44 14.86
N PHE A 288 13.04 -4.45 14.12
CA PHE A 288 14.31 -3.79 14.38
C PHE A 288 14.08 -2.30 14.63
N VAL A 289 14.72 -1.76 15.67
CA VAL A 289 14.67 -0.33 16.01
C VAL A 289 16.05 0.27 15.77
N TRP A 290 16.12 1.32 14.97
CA TRP A 290 17.38 1.91 14.50
C TRP A 290 17.55 3.35 14.95
N ASP A 291 18.76 3.64 15.38
CA ASP A 291 19.36 4.96 15.38
C ASP A 291 19.97 5.18 13.99
N TRP A 292 19.11 5.49 13.03
CA TRP A 292 19.53 5.67 11.64
C TRP A 292 20.51 6.84 11.45
N PRO A 293 20.45 7.97 12.21
CA PRO A 293 21.45 9.03 12.08
C PRO A 293 22.85 8.57 12.50
N ASN A 294 22.97 7.48 13.27
CA ASN A 294 24.21 6.82 13.63
C ASN A 294 24.43 5.46 12.93
N ARG A 295 23.48 4.99 12.12
CA ARG A 295 23.44 3.65 11.47
C ARG A 295 23.61 2.50 12.46
N ARG A 296 23.00 2.63 13.64
CA ARG A 296 23.14 1.67 14.73
C ARG A 296 21.80 0.99 15.04
N LEU A 297 21.85 -0.33 15.19
CA LEU A 297 20.73 -1.11 15.73
C LEU A 297 20.62 -0.87 17.24
N LEU A 298 19.44 -0.42 17.68
CA LEU A 298 19.14 -0.15 19.08
C LEU A 298 18.48 -1.33 19.79
N ASP A 299 17.51 -1.97 19.13
CA ASP A 299 16.73 -3.04 19.74
C ASP A 299 16.23 -4.05 18.68
N ILE A 300 16.01 -5.30 19.12
CA ILE A 300 15.48 -6.41 18.33
C ILE A 300 14.31 -7.02 19.13
N ILE A 301 13.11 -6.98 18.56
CA ILE A 301 11.88 -7.35 19.26
C ILE A 301 11.23 -8.54 18.56
N CYS A 302 11.10 -9.66 19.26
CA CYS A 302 10.53 -10.90 18.70
C CYS A 302 9.02 -10.81 18.54
N ILE A 303 8.57 -10.34 17.38
CA ILE A 303 7.14 -10.27 17.00
C ILE A 303 6.57 -11.65 16.70
N ARG A 304 7.38 -12.60 16.20
CA ARG A 304 6.93 -13.98 15.93
C ARG A 304 6.38 -14.65 17.18
N ASP A 305 7.10 -14.54 18.31
CA ASP A 305 6.68 -15.17 19.55
C ASP A 305 5.42 -14.51 20.12
N ALA A 306 5.26 -13.20 19.95
CA ALA A 306 4.02 -12.51 20.32
C ALA A 306 2.82 -12.98 19.48
N VAL A 307 3.00 -13.15 18.16
CA VAL A 307 1.98 -13.73 17.28
C VAL A 307 1.64 -15.15 17.71
N LEU A 308 2.64 -16.00 17.94
CA LEU A 308 2.42 -17.38 18.35
C LEU A 308 1.71 -17.46 19.71
N ASN A 309 2.09 -16.63 20.68
CA ASN A 309 1.44 -16.56 21.99
C ASN A 309 -0.02 -16.12 21.85
N PHE A 310 -0.30 -15.13 20.99
CA PHE A 310 -1.65 -14.68 20.68
C PHE A 310 -2.50 -15.81 20.08
N LEU A 311 -1.99 -16.52 19.08
CA LEU A 311 -2.69 -17.63 18.44
C LEU A 311 -2.94 -18.78 19.43
N THR A 312 -1.91 -19.16 20.19
CA THR A 312 -1.98 -20.27 21.16
C THR A 312 -2.94 -19.98 22.31
N SER A 313 -3.10 -18.70 22.70
CA SER A 313 -4.03 -18.30 23.75
C SER A 313 -5.51 -18.43 23.37
N ARG A 314 -5.82 -18.72 22.09
CA ARG A 314 -7.19 -18.77 21.53
C ARG A 314 -7.50 -20.13 20.92
N PRO A 315 -8.33 -20.97 21.57
CA PRO A 315 -8.68 -22.29 21.08
C PRO A 315 -9.25 -22.30 19.64
N GLU A 316 -9.99 -21.26 19.27
CA GLU A 316 -10.59 -21.07 17.94
C GLU A 316 -9.55 -20.86 16.82
N LEU A 317 -8.33 -20.42 17.17
CA LEU A 317 -7.22 -20.22 16.22
C LEU A 317 -6.21 -21.37 16.24
N ALA A 318 -6.41 -22.38 17.09
CA ALA A 318 -5.52 -23.54 17.16
C ALA A 318 -5.28 -24.24 15.80
N PRO A 319 -6.27 -24.35 14.87
CA PRO A 319 -6.04 -24.94 13.54
C PRO A 319 -5.05 -24.19 12.66
N VAL A 320 -4.76 -22.91 12.97
CA VAL A 320 -3.84 -22.05 12.20
C VAL A 320 -2.39 -22.32 12.58
N ILE A 321 -2.15 -22.81 13.79
CA ILE A 321 -0.81 -23.03 14.32
C ILE A 321 -0.21 -24.29 13.67
N PRO A 322 0.94 -24.19 12.98
CA PRO A 322 1.59 -25.36 12.40
C PRO A 322 2.02 -26.37 13.48
N GLU A 323 2.06 -27.65 13.13
CA GLU A 323 2.62 -28.70 14.00
C GLU A 323 4.09 -28.41 14.37
N ASP A 324 4.87 -27.92 13.40
CA ASP A 324 6.23 -27.43 13.63
C ASP A 324 6.21 -25.93 13.99
N VAL A 325 6.09 -25.67 15.29
CA VAL A 325 6.10 -24.32 15.85
C VAL A 325 7.44 -23.60 15.61
N ASN A 326 8.56 -24.32 15.54
CA ASN A 326 9.87 -23.71 15.28
C ASN A 326 9.97 -23.19 13.84
N GLY A 327 9.28 -23.85 12.91
CA GLY A 327 9.15 -23.44 11.52
C GLY A 327 8.11 -22.36 11.27
N PHE A 328 7.39 -21.87 12.29
CA PHE A 328 6.37 -20.84 12.13
C PHE A 328 6.99 -19.53 11.61
N LYS A 329 6.49 -19.07 10.47
CA LYS A 329 6.93 -17.82 9.83
C LYS A 329 5.84 -16.79 9.89
N ILE A 330 6.25 -15.53 9.96
CA ILE A 330 5.39 -14.37 9.88
C ILE A 330 5.86 -13.47 8.73
N ALA A 331 4.96 -12.61 8.27
CA ALA A 331 5.28 -11.50 7.40
C ALA A 331 4.64 -10.24 7.97
N VAL A 332 5.44 -9.27 8.39
CA VAL A 332 4.93 -7.99 8.86
C VAL A 332 4.28 -7.27 7.67
N SER A 333 2.98 -6.96 7.77
CA SER A 333 2.22 -6.34 6.68
C SER A 333 2.09 -4.82 6.82
N GLY A 334 2.31 -4.28 8.03
CA GLY A 334 2.20 -2.86 8.30
C GLY A 334 2.84 -2.45 9.63
N ILE A 335 3.35 -1.21 9.67
CA ILE A 335 3.92 -0.57 10.86
C ILE A 335 3.54 0.90 10.81
N TRP A 336 2.82 1.40 11.83
CA TRP A 336 2.39 2.79 11.88
C TRP A 336 2.71 3.41 13.24
N ALA A 337 3.24 4.62 13.23
CA ALA A 337 3.47 5.40 14.45
C ALA A 337 2.13 5.89 15.00
N VAL A 338 1.89 5.65 16.29
CA VAL A 338 0.69 6.15 16.96
C VAL A 338 0.81 7.67 17.10
N PRO A 339 -0.12 8.47 16.56
CA PRO A 339 -0.05 9.92 16.65
C PRO A 339 -0.22 10.42 18.09
N ASN A 340 0.73 11.26 18.52
CA ASN A 340 0.69 12.17 19.67
C ASN A 340 -0.05 11.66 20.92
N VAL A 341 0.50 10.60 21.51
CA VAL A 341 0.26 10.22 22.90
C VAL A 341 1.49 10.69 23.67
N ASP A 342 1.29 11.54 24.68
CA ASP A 342 2.27 12.10 25.62
C ASP A 342 3.75 11.71 25.37
N SER A 343 4.58 12.70 25.02
CA SER A 343 6.00 12.65 24.59
C SER A 343 6.98 11.72 25.37
N LYS A 344 6.54 11.13 26.47
CA LYS A 344 7.31 10.19 27.30
C LYS A 344 7.27 8.75 26.81
N HIS A 345 6.22 8.33 26.08
CA HIS A 345 6.08 6.96 25.60
C HIS A 345 5.61 6.94 24.16
N GLU A 346 6.50 6.54 23.26
CA GLU A 346 6.16 6.36 21.86
C GLU A 346 5.57 4.98 21.66
N SER A 347 4.71 4.81 20.66
CA SER A 347 4.17 3.51 20.33
C SER A 347 4.00 3.36 18.83
N VAL A 348 4.15 2.13 18.34
CA VAL A 348 3.83 1.77 16.97
C VAL A 348 2.82 0.61 16.96
N VAL A 349 1.90 0.66 16.02
CA VAL A 349 0.99 -0.45 15.71
C VAL A 349 1.65 -1.30 14.63
N VAL A 350 1.64 -2.62 14.82
CA VAL A 350 2.22 -3.59 13.89
C VAL A 350 1.16 -4.63 13.54
N THR A 351 1.07 -4.96 12.25
CA THR A 351 0.20 -6.03 11.74
C THR A 351 1.04 -7.09 11.05
N CYS A 352 0.51 -8.31 11.00
CA CYS A 352 1.12 -9.43 10.28
C CYS A 352 0.10 -10.00 9.28
N GLU A 353 0.60 -10.39 8.11
CA GLU A 353 -0.22 -10.98 7.05
C GLU A 353 -0.95 -12.24 7.56
N GLY A 354 -2.27 -12.30 7.34
CA GLY A 354 -3.09 -13.43 7.77
C GLY A 354 -3.29 -13.58 9.28
N VAL A 355 -2.94 -12.56 10.08
CA VAL A 355 -3.11 -12.59 11.54
C VAL A 355 -4.28 -11.70 11.97
N PRO A 356 -5.24 -12.19 12.78
CA PRO A 356 -6.38 -11.42 13.25
C PRO A 356 -6.06 -10.64 14.53
N ALA A 357 -4.99 -9.84 14.48
CA ALA A 357 -4.51 -9.08 15.62
C ALA A 357 -3.77 -7.79 15.23
N LEU A 358 -3.83 -6.80 16.10
CA LEU A 358 -2.84 -5.71 16.15
C LEU A 358 -1.82 -5.99 17.24
N PHE A 359 -0.57 -5.60 17.01
CA PHE A 359 0.47 -5.61 18.02
C PHE A 359 0.94 -4.18 18.31
N ILE A 360 0.78 -3.73 19.56
CA ILE A 360 1.15 -2.41 20.03
C ILE A 360 2.54 -2.51 20.67
N LEU A 361 3.53 -1.99 19.99
CA LEU A 361 4.90 -1.91 20.47
C LEU A 361 5.12 -0.57 21.15
N LYS A 362 5.37 -0.58 22.46
CA LYS A 362 5.72 0.63 23.23
C LYS A 362 7.22 0.84 23.23
N LEU A 363 7.65 1.98 22.70
CA LEU A 363 9.05 2.39 22.55
C LEU A 363 9.39 3.44 23.61
N GLY A 364 10.32 3.12 24.52
CA GLY A 364 10.79 4.03 25.57
C GLY A 364 10.35 3.61 26.98
N GLY A 365 11.34 3.37 27.85
CA GLY A 365 11.21 2.81 29.21
C GLY A 365 12.42 1.94 29.58
N GLN A 366 12.41 1.29 30.75
CA GLN A 366 13.44 0.28 31.12
C GLN A 366 13.26 -1.06 30.36
N SER A 367 12.10 -1.31 29.74
CA SER A 367 11.82 -2.51 28.95
C SER A 367 10.88 -2.18 27.80
N THR A 368 11.18 -2.71 26.61
CA THR A 368 10.27 -2.71 25.46
C THR A 368 9.13 -3.70 25.74
N SER A 369 7.88 -3.35 25.39
CA SER A 369 6.72 -4.21 25.59
C SER A 369 5.86 -4.31 24.33
N LEU A 370 5.30 -5.49 24.09
CA LEU A 370 4.45 -5.78 22.94
C LEU A 370 3.11 -6.33 23.43
N GLU A 371 2.04 -5.56 23.21
CA GLU A 371 0.68 -5.89 23.60
C GLU A 371 -0.14 -6.31 22.37
N ALA A 372 -1.00 -7.32 22.46
CA ALA A 372 -1.79 -7.79 21.33
C ALA A 372 -3.28 -7.47 21.52
N LEU A 373 -3.91 -6.88 20.51
CA LEU A 373 -5.35 -6.60 20.44
C LEU A 373 -6.00 -7.55 19.46
N ALA A 374 -7.08 -8.22 19.87
CA ALA A 374 -7.79 -9.18 19.04
C ALA A 374 -8.66 -8.46 18.00
N LEU A 375 -8.72 -9.01 16.79
CA LEU A 375 -9.63 -8.58 15.74
C LEU A 375 -10.60 -9.71 15.39
N GLY A 376 -11.77 -9.35 14.87
CA GLY A 376 -12.75 -10.27 14.30
C GLY A 376 -12.34 -10.85 12.94
N GLY A 377 -11.32 -10.29 12.29
CA GLY A 377 -10.73 -10.80 11.04
C GLY A 377 -9.28 -10.41 10.86
N ASN A 378 -8.64 -10.92 9.79
CA ASN A 378 -7.23 -10.65 9.54
C ASN A 378 -7.02 -9.15 9.28
N SER A 379 -6.00 -8.56 9.88
CA SER A 379 -5.68 -7.15 9.67
C SER A 379 -5.18 -6.90 8.24
N LEU A 380 -5.74 -5.89 7.57
CA LEU A 380 -5.36 -5.50 6.20
C LEU A 380 -4.63 -4.15 6.17
N ASP A 381 -5.20 -3.10 6.76
CA ASP A 381 -4.58 -1.78 6.84
C ASP A 381 -5.06 -1.02 8.09
N VAL A 382 -4.31 0.00 8.48
CA VAL A 382 -4.56 0.78 9.71
C VAL A 382 -4.44 2.28 9.42
N THR A 383 -5.38 3.05 9.99
CA THR A 383 -5.27 4.51 10.09
C THR A 383 -5.66 5.00 11.48
N PHE A 384 -5.42 6.27 11.78
CA PHE A 384 -5.72 6.86 13.07
C PHE A 384 -6.67 8.05 12.93
N LEU A 385 -7.63 8.15 13.84
CA LEU A 385 -8.45 9.34 14.04
C LEU A 385 -8.02 10.00 15.34
N GLN A 386 -7.73 11.29 15.29
CA GLN A 386 -7.48 12.09 16.48
C GLN A 386 -8.71 12.93 16.78
N SER A 387 -9.23 12.85 18.00
CA SER A 387 -10.37 13.63 18.46
C SER A 387 -9.91 14.81 19.33
N SER A 388 -10.77 15.82 19.48
CA SER A 388 -10.52 17.08 20.18
C SER A 388 -10.11 16.95 21.65
N GLN A 389 -10.25 15.77 22.25
CA GLN A 389 -9.79 15.47 23.62
C GLN A 389 -8.43 14.75 23.67
N ALA A 390 -7.63 14.80 22.60
CA ALA A 390 -6.38 14.03 22.46
C ALA A 390 -6.58 12.50 22.58
N ARG A 391 -7.80 12.03 22.36
CA ARG A 391 -8.10 10.61 22.27
C ARG A 391 -7.70 10.13 20.87
N CYS A 392 -6.75 9.20 20.84
CA CYS A 392 -6.34 8.52 19.63
C CYS A 392 -7.22 7.28 19.42
N THR A 393 -7.88 7.19 18.27
CA THR A 393 -8.62 6.00 17.86
C THR A 393 -7.89 5.38 16.68
N VAL A 394 -7.50 4.12 16.79
CA VAL A 394 -7.01 3.32 15.67
C VAL A 394 -8.20 2.70 14.96
N VAL A 395 -8.23 2.82 13.64
CA VAL A 395 -9.23 2.22 12.75
C VAL A 395 -8.53 1.18 11.90
N VAL A 396 -9.06 -0.04 11.90
CA VAL A 396 -8.44 -1.21 11.28
C VAL A 396 -9.36 -1.75 10.20
N ALA A 397 -8.86 -1.88 8.98
CA ALA A 397 -9.53 -2.66 7.95
C ALA A 397 -9.28 -4.14 8.21
N ILE A 398 -10.36 -4.93 8.20
CA ILE A 398 -10.30 -6.38 8.44
C ILE A 398 -10.78 -7.17 7.22
N ASP A 399 -10.18 -8.33 7.02
CA ASP A 399 -10.69 -9.33 6.09
C ASP A 399 -11.90 -10.04 6.70
N ASN A 400 -13.06 -9.79 6.09
CA ASN A 400 -14.32 -10.44 6.44
C ASN A 400 -14.73 -11.56 5.46
N VAL A 401 -13.87 -11.89 4.48
CA VAL A 401 -14.10 -12.96 3.51
C VAL A 401 -13.52 -14.28 4.01
N HIS A 402 -12.27 -14.26 4.50
CA HIS A 402 -11.62 -15.46 5.03
C HIS A 402 -11.77 -15.58 6.55
N LYS A 403 -11.82 -16.81 7.06
CA LYS A 403 -11.84 -17.09 8.51
C LYS A 403 -10.63 -16.42 9.19
N ALA A 404 -10.84 -15.90 10.38
CA ALA A 404 -9.77 -15.31 11.19
C ALA A 404 -8.59 -16.29 11.32
N GLY A 405 -7.38 -15.82 11.02
CA GLY A 405 -6.14 -16.61 10.98
C GLY A 405 -5.91 -17.42 9.70
N SER A 406 -6.86 -17.43 8.75
CA SER A 406 -6.71 -18.12 7.47
C SER A 406 -6.75 -17.15 6.29
N ILE A 407 -5.93 -17.42 5.27
CA ILE A 407 -5.95 -16.70 3.98
C ILE A 407 -6.57 -17.54 2.85
N LYS A 408 -7.11 -18.73 3.19
CA LYS A 408 -7.64 -19.71 2.23
C LYS A 408 -9.06 -20.15 2.57
N GLU A 409 -9.37 -20.32 3.85
CA GLU A 409 -10.69 -20.79 4.26
C GLU A 409 -11.68 -19.63 4.27
N ILE A 410 -12.73 -19.74 3.46
CA ILE A 410 -13.80 -18.75 3.38
C ILE A 410 -14.74 -18.88 4.59
N ARG A 411 -15.27 -17.76 5.09
CA ARG A 411 -16.27 -17.74 6.16
C ARG A 411 -17.65 -18.20 5.64
N GLU A 412 -18.38 -18.91 6.48
CA GLU A 412 -19.77 -19.31 6.19
C GLU A 412 -20.74 -18.14 6.39
N GLU A 413 -20.51 -17.33 7.42
CA GLU A 413 -21.30 -16.13 7.73
C GLU A 413 -20.40 -14.89 7.73
N THR A 414 -20.85 -13.84 7.03
CA THR A 414 -20.24 -12.51 7.09
C THR A 414 -21.10 -11.62 7.98
N ASP A 415 -20.57 -11.22 9.13
CA ASP A 415 -21.13 -10.21 10.04
C ASP A 415 -21.20 -8.81 9.41
N GLY A 416 -20.58 -8.63 8.24
CA GLY A 416 -20.62 -7.39 7.46
C GLY A 416 -19.70 -6.29 8.01
N CYS A 417 -18.98 -6.57 9.10
CA CYS A 417 -18.01 -5.66 9.67
C CYS A 417 -16.76 -5.64 8.77
N LEU A 418 -16.36 -4.45 8.33
CA LEU A 418 -15.15 -4.23 7.52
C LEU A 418 -14.10 -3.40 8.25
N LEU A 419 -14.51 -2.74 9.34
CA LEU A 419 -13.72 -1.81 10.11
C LEU A 419 -13.91 -2.09 11.58
N GLU A 420 -12.82 -2.19 12.32
CA GLU A 420 -12.82 -2.25 13.79
C GLU A 420 -12.06 -1.06 14.36
N CYS A 421 -12.58 -0.49 15.44
CA CYS A 421 -12.00 0.69 16.09
C CYS A 421 -11.55 0.37 17.52
N PHE A 422 -10.37 0.86 17.90
CA PHE A 422 -9.91 0.85 19.28
C PHE A 422 -9.50 2.25 19.68
N SER A 423 -9.94 2.69 20.86
CA SER A 423 -9.58 3.98 21.41
C SER A 423 -8.61 3.83 22.57
N LEU A 424 -7.55 4.63 22.55
CA LEU A 424 -6.64 4.75 23.67
C LEU A 424 -7.35 5.48 24.82
N GLN A 425 -7.41 4.80 25.95
CA GLN A 425 -8.01 5.35 27.17
C GLN A 425 -6.96 6.16 27.97
N PRO A 426 -7.39 7.04 28.89
CA PRO A 426 -6.48 7.80 29.75
C PRO A 426 -5.55 6.94 30.63
N ASP A 427 -5.90 5.67 30.86
CA ASP A 427 -5.09 4.69 31.58
C ASP A 427 -3.94 4.09 30.72
N GLY A 428 -3.83 4.49 29.45
CA GLY A 428 -2.83 4.01 28.50
C GLY A 428 -3.14 2.63 27.88
N GLN A 429 -4.35 2.11 28.10
CA GLN A 429 -4.83 0.86 27.48
C GLN A 429 -5.72 1.14 26.28
N TRP A 430 -5.63 0.27 25.28
CA TRP A 430 -6.52 0.28 24.13
C TRP A 430 -7.79 -0.50 24.44
N LYS A 431 -8.96 0.08 24.15
CA LYS A 431 -10.25 -0.59 24.30
C LYS A 431 -11.07 -0.46 23.02
N VAL A 432 -11.87 -1.49 22.73
CA VAL A 432 -12.81 -1.49 21.60
C VAL A 432 -13.70 -0.25 21.68
N ASP A 433 -13.77 0.51 20.59
CA ASP A 433 -14.63 1.69 20.45
C ASP A 433 -15.85 1.35 19.60
N ALA A 434 -16.81 0.65 20.22
CA ALA A 434 -18.02 0.21 19.54
C ALA A 434 -18.83 1.38 18.95
N THR A 435 -18.78 2.56 19.57
CA THR A 435 -19.45 3.75 19.07
C THR A 435 -18.84 4.22 17.74
N MET A 436 -17.50 4.32 17.67
CA MET A 436 -16.83 4.68 16.42
C MET A 436 -16.99 3.60 15.35
N THR A 437 -16.91 2.33 15.72
CA THR A 437 -17.21 1.22 14.80
C THR A 437 -18.62 1.37 14.20
N SER A 438 -19.65 1.59 15.02
CA SER A 438 -21.02 1.79 14.54
C SER A 438 -21.21 3.04 13.68
N ASN A 439 -20.44 4.11 13.91
CA ASN A 439 -20.48 5.29 13.05
C ASN A 439 -19.91 5.00 11.66
N LEU A 440 -18.83 4.21 11.59
CA LEU A 440 -18.17 3.81 10.35
C LEU A 440 -18.87 2.64 9.63
N ASP A 441 -19.80 1.94 10.30
CA ASP A 441 -20.63 0.91 9.65
C ASP A 441 -21.47 1.46 8.50
N SER A 442 -21.71 2.78 8.44
CA SER A 442 -22.36 3.40 7.28
C SER A 442 -21.53 3.25 6.00
N LEU A 443 -20.21 3.44 6.06
CA LEU A 443 -19.26 3.17 4.96
C LEU A 443 -19.35 1.71 4.49
N SER A 444 -19.36 0.78 5.44
CA SER A 444 -19.45 -0.66 5.18
C SER A 444 -20.77 -1.03 4.50
N ARG A 445 -21.90 -0.46 4.97
CA ARG A 445 -23.22 -0.67 4.38
C ARG A 445 -23.33 -0.10 2.97
N GLU A 446 -22.78 1.09 2.73
CA GLU A 446 -22.76 1.71 1.41
C GLU A 446 -21.99 0.82 0.41
N LEU A 447 -20.80 0.33 0.79
CA LEU A 447 -20.04 -0.60 -0.03
C LEU A 447 -20.80 -1.90 -0.34
N GLN A 448 -21.48 -2.48 0.65
CA GLN A 448 -22.27 -3.69 0.49
C GLN A 448 -23.46 -3.47 -0.45
N SER A 449 -24.12 -2.32 -0.37
CA SER A 449 -25.25 -1.96 -1.24
C SER A 449 -24.84 -1.96 -2.72
N ILE A 450 -23.65 -1.44 -3.00
CA ILE A 450 -23.09 -1.32 -4.35
C ILE A 450 -22.67 -2.69 -4.88
N SER A 451 -22.10 -3.52 -4.01
CA SER A 451 -21.58 -4.84 -4.38
C SER A 451 -22.67 -5.85 -4.69
N LYS A 452 -23.91 -5.64 -4.21
CA LYS A 452 -25.07 -6.47 -4.56
C LYS A 452 -25.54 -6.28 -6.02
N GLY A 453 -25.12 -5.19 -6.68
CA GLY A 453 -25.45 -4.93 -8.09
C GLY A 453 -24.51 -5.59 -9.11
N THR A 454 -23.36 -6.14 -8.68
CA THR A 454 -22.33 -6.71 -9.57
C THR A 454 -22.23 -8.22 -9.40
N ASN A 455 -22.85 -8.99 -10.31
CA ASN A 455 -22.75 -10.45 -10.37
C ASN A 455 -21.43 -10.89 -11.00
N ALA A 456 -20.44 -11.31 -10.20
CA ALA A 456 -19.29 -12.08 -10.68
C ALA A 456 -19.06 -13.31 -9.78
N GLY A 457 -19.09 -14.50 -10.40
CA GLY A 457 -18.96 -15.82 -9.76
C GLY A 457 -17.51 -16.26 -9.42
N PRO A 458 -17.30 -17.50 -8.90
CA PRO A 458 -16.43 -17.69 -7.72
C PRO A 458 -14.97 -18.15 -7.96
N ALA A 459 -14.66 -18.93 -9.01
CA ALA A 459 -13.38 -19.66 -9.03
C ALA A 459 -12.16 -18.86 -9.53
N GLY A 460 -12.37 -17.87 -10.42
CA GLY A 460 -11.31 -16.97 -10.89
C GLY A 460 -11.07 -15.76 -9.97
N THR A 461 -12.04 -15.49 -9.08
CA THR A 461 -12.07 -14.34 -8.18
C THR A 461 -11.39 -14.62 -6.85
N GLU A 462 -11.40 -15.86 -6.34
CA GLU A 462 -10.77 -16.22 -5.06
C GLU A 462 -9.25 -16.01 -5.05
N LYS A 463 -8.54 -16.54 -6.05
CA LYS A 463 -7.08 -16.33 -6.14
C LYS A 463 -6.74 -14.86 -6.34
N ALA A 464 -7.46 -14.17 -7.22
CA ALA A 464 -7.26 -12.75 -7.47
C ALA A 464 -7.52 -11.89 -6.21
N LEU A 465 -8.52 -12.27 -5.41
CA LEU A 465 -8.81 -11.66 -4.11
C LEU A 465 -7.68 -11.93 -3.11
N CYS A 466 -7.23 -13.17 -3.00
CA CYS A 466 -6.11 -13.52 -2.13
C CYS A 466 -4.86 -12.74 -2.53
N ASP A 467 -4.51 -12.71 -3.82
CA ASP A 467 -3.35 -11.95 -4.34
C ASP A 467 -3.50 -10.42 -4.15
N LEU A 468 -4.74 -9.90 -4.03
CA LEU A 468 -5.03 -8.50 -3.73
C LEU A 468 -4.87 -8.16 -2.24
N LEU A 469 -5.32 -9.05 -1.34
CA LEU A 469 -5.30 -8.83 0.11
C LEU A 469 -3.99 -9.29 0.76
N TYR A 470 -3.35 -10.30 0.20
CA TYR A 470 -2.21 -11.03 0.78
C TYR A 470 -1.12 -11.22 -0.28
N GLY A 471 -0.04 -10.48 -0.12
CA GLY A 471 1.03 -10.42 -1.12
C GLY A 471 2.43 -10.22 -0.55
N ILE A 472 2.55 -9.98 0.76
CA ILE A 472 3.80 -9.71 1.44
C ILE A 472 4.62 -10.99 1.59
N GLU A 473 4.00 -12.12 1.95
CA GLU A 473 4.72 -13.39 2.10
C GLU A 473 5.32 -13.89 0.76
N ASN A 474 4.77 -13.44 -0.38
CA ASN A 474 5.33 -13.72 -1.70
C ASN A 474 6.71 -13.08 -1.95
N LEU A 475 7.13 -12.13 -1.10
CA LEU A 475 8.47 -11.55 -1.15
C LEU A 475 9.54 -12.54 -0.66
N ARG A 476 9.16 -13.54 0.14
CA ARG A 476 10.12 -14.52 0.66
C ARG A 476 10.84 -15.26 -0.46
N LYS A 477 12.16 -15.46 -0.28
CA LYS A 477 12.97 -16.25 -1.21
C LYS A 477 12.56 -17.71 -1.10
N ARG A 478 12.33 -18.38 -2.24
CA ARG A 478 11.96 -19.80 -2.26
C ARG A 478 13.23 -20.65 -2.11
N PRO A 479 13.22 -21.72 -1.30
CA PRO A 479 14.34 -22.64 -1.20
C PRO A 479 14.73 -23.17 -2.59
N GLY A 480 16.01 -23.10 -2.97
CA GLY A 480 16.52 -23.56 -4.27
C GLY A 480 16.33 -22.59 -5.45
N ALA A 481 15.96 -21.33 -5.20
CA ALA A 481 15.98 -20.27 -6.21
C ALA A 481 17.38 -19.67 -6.45
N GLU A 482 18.37 -20.05 -5.64
CA GLU A 482 19.75 -19.55 -5.68
C GLU A 482 20.75 -20.48 -6.39
N ASP A 483 20.27 -21.51 -7.11
CA ASP A 483 21.11 -22.40 -7.92
C ASP A 483 21.14 -22.05 -9.42
#